data_AF-A0A9Q4UM83-F1
#
_entry.id   AF-A0A9Q4UM83-F1
#
_cell.length_a   1.000
_cell.length_b   1.000
_cell.length_c   1.000
_cell.angle_alpha   90.00
_cell.angle_beta   90.00
_cell.angle_gamma   90.00
#
_symmetry.space_group_name_H-M   'P 1'
#
loop_
_entity.id
_entity.type
_entity.pdbx_description
1 polymer ?
#
loop_
_entity_poly.entity_id
_entity_poly.type
_entity_poly.pdbx_seq_one_letter_code
_entity_poly.pdbx_strand_id
1 'polypeptide(L)'
;MTPPDKIDTTSLLTILGVIAAVWALITPNARLRLRFCLAWWDWAIIVTSFILSNYLVFAPTLKALGLYFSFGPWMWGLDSSSAVYLILLTVSIYLLARLKNPKLSSSRTKIFLELVENLHLTKKYDDLAQLLAPQLGRLISIIDKPAKRSFLNKIAEKLRLTNSDTAAEHSREALINIVSSPELTNYFALAHPSLCLELIKIEPTVRSDFSYNFIRALLSSPNSRLYVELKNNINIRLGHRLLIPESNRILHFFFSNAAFAEKTQIYRDIGDNILCILEEDENLIKSLNKPLGFYSDISKYRCPIYSGVSMFQIMVHEAIHQGHQDHLWLHYYDHFAAKILKNMDRQTDNYIGEWETPFHYILCRLFYISTDWMEQSIYIDKAEIPQQNLNKDHFDIHYIPKQASKLLSDMLQQVIPNNKLSLSTRRNILGSVVSSYIRLNRHEELEDIKLSLLNFVTKGHLNSASPNYRKMLLDIYDSLDDYRLKSDAPEFRAAIVSAIQQRPN
;
A
#
# COMPACT_ATOMS: atom_id res chain seq x y z
N MET A 1 39.53 -54.06 45.89
CA MET A 1 38.11 -53.75 45.65
C MET A 1 38.00 -52.27 45.37
N THR A 2 37.97 -51.87 44.10
CA THR A 2 37.58 -50.50 43.72
C THR A 2 36.11 -50.30 44.09
N PRO A 3 35.72 -49.17 44.69
CA PRO A 3 34.33 -48.92 44.99
C PRO A 3 33.52 -48.94 43.68
N PRO A 4 32.25 -49.39 43.69
CA PRO A 4 31.44 -49.32 42.49
C PRO A 4 31.30 -47.84 42.09
N ASP A 5 31.75 -47.51 40.88
CA ASP A 5 31.51 -46.19 40.29
C ASP A 5 30.00 -45.95 40.31
N LYS A 6 29.57 -45.04 41.19
CA LYS A 6 28.16 -44.74 41.41
C LYS A 6 27.65 -44.05 40.15
N ILE A 7 26.72 -44.68 39.44
CA ILE A 7 26.08 -44.09 38.26
C ILE A 7 25.29 -42.87 38.74
N ASP A 8 25.79 -41.67 38.42
CA ASP A 8 25.10 -40.43 38.74
C ASP A 8 24.08 -40.10 37.65
N THR A 9 22.85 -40.56 37.84
CA THR A 9 21.72 -40.26 36.94
C THR A 9 21.00 -38.96 37.28
N THR A 10 21.41 -38.28 38.36
CA THR A 10 20.68 -37.14 38.94
C THR A 10 20.54 -36.01 37.93
N SER A 11 21.64 -35.67 37.26
CA SER A 11 21.69 -34.66 36.19
C SER A 11 20.77 -35.00 35.01
N LEU A 12 20.73 -36.26 34.59
CA LEU A 12 19.90 -36.71 33.46
C LEU A 12 18.40 -36.68 33.80
N LEU A 13 18.04 -37.08 35.02
CA LEU A 13 16.67 -37.00 35.55
C LEU A 13 16.20 -35.55 35.69
N THR A 14 17.06 -34.66 36.18
CA THR A 14 16.74 -33.22 36.27
C THR A 14 16.49 -32.63 34.89
N ILE A 15 17.31 -32.95 33.90
CA ILE A 15 17.16 -32.43 32.53
C ILE A 15 15.89 -32.98 31.86
N LEU A 16 15.61 -34.28 32.00
CA LEU A 16 14.35 -34.88 31.50
C LEU A 16 13.12 -34.27 32.18
N GLY A 17 13.19 -34.04 33.49
CA GLY A 17 12.14 -33.37 34.25
C GLY A 17 11.87 -31.94 33.75
N VAL A 18 12.92 -31.16 33.49
CA VAL A 18 12.80 -29.81 32.92
C VAL A 18 12.22 -29.85 31.50
N ILE A 19 12.67 -30.76 30.63
CA ILE A 19 12.13 -30.90 29.27
C ILE A 19 10.65 -31.26 29.31
N ALA A 20 10.25 -32.20 30.17
CA ALA A 20 8.85 -32.60 30.33
C ALA A 20 7.99 -31.43 30.86
N ALA A 21 8.48 -30.68 31.85
CA ALA A 21 7.80 -29.50 32.38
C ALA A 21 7.63 -28.40 31.32
N VAL A 22 8.70 -28.10 30.57
CA VAL A 22 8.66 -27.14 29.46
C VAL A 22 7.66 -27.61 28.40
N TRP A 23 7.70 -28.89 27.99
CA TRP A 23 6.77 -29.43 26.99
C TRP A 23 5.29 -29.37 27.43
N ALA A 24 5.04 -29.58 28.73
CA ALA A 24 3.70 -29.45 29.31
C ALA A 24 3.19 -27.99 29.27
N LEU A 25 4.08 -27.01 29.44
CA LEU A 25 3.76 -25.57 29.40
C LEU A 25 3.65 -24.99 27.98
N ILE A 26 4.24 -25.64 26.97
CA ILE A 26 4.22 -25.16 25.59
C ILE A 26 2.80 -25.26 25.00
N THR A 27 2.27 -24.10 24.58
CA THR A 27 0.96 -23.99 23.91
C THR A 27 0.89 -24.76 22.58
N PRO A 28 -0.31 -25.16 22.10
CA PRO A 28 -0.47 -25.85 20.82
C PRO A 28 0.21 -25.15 19.64
N ASN A 29 0.08 -23.81 19.55
CA ASN A 29 0.72 -23.01 18.50
C ASN A 29 2.25 -23.07 18.57
N ALA A 30 2.83 -23.09 19.77
CA ALA A 30 4.27 -23.22 19.94
C ALA A 30 4.76 -24.64 19.57
N ARG A 31 3.97 -25.68 19.79
CA ARG A 31 4.26 -27.05 19.29
C ARG A 31 4.22 -27.11 17.76
N LEU A 32 3.23 -26.48 17.14
CA LEU A 32 3.13 -26.37 15.67
C LEU A 32 4.30 -25.59 15.08
N ARG A 33 4.67 -24.45 15.69
CA ARG A 33 5.86 -23.67 15.29
C ARG A 33 7.14 -24.48 15.42
N LEU A 34 7.32 -25.26 16.49
CA LEU A 34 8.45 -26.19 16.64
C LEU A 34 8.51 -27.22 15.51
N ARG A 35 7.37 -27.84 15.18
CA ARG A 35 7.27 -28.80 14.06
C ARG A 35 7.53 -28.12 12.71
N PHE A 36 7.12 -26.87 12.54
CA PHE A 36 7.43 -26.09 11.35
C PHE A 36 8.93 -25.79 11.22
N CYS A 37 9.61 -25.47 12.33
CA CYS A 37 11.04 -25.15 12.33
C CYS A 37 11.92 -26.39 12.14
N LEU A 38 11.60 -27.52 12.81
CA LEU A 38 12.48 -28.69 12.89
C LEU A 38 12.31 -29.65 11.71
N ALA A 39 13.42 -29.91 11.01
CA ALA A 39 13.52 -30.97 10.01
C ALA A 39 13.62 -32.37 10.64
N TRP A 40 13.38 -33.39 9.81
CA TRP A 40 13.64 -34.77 10.21
C TRP A 40 15.13 -34.98 10.59
N TRP A 41 16.05 -34.31 9.89
CA TRP A 41 17.47 -34.29 10.24
C TRP A 41 17.74 -33.61 11.59
N ASP A 42 16.99 -32.55 11.92
CA ASP A 42 17.12 -31.87 13.20
C ASP A 42 16.67 -32.81 14.33
N TRP A 43 15.61 -33.61 14.12
CA TRP A 43 15.22 -34.69 15.03
C TRP A 43 16.28 -35.78 15.15
N ALA A 44 16.92 -36.19 14.05
CA ALA A 44 18.02 -37.15 14.08
C ALA A 44 19.20 -36.63 14.92
N ILE A 45 19.54 -35.33 14.80
CA ILE A 45 20.58 -34.70 15.63
C ILE A 45 20.19 -34.76 17.11
N ILE A 46 18.96 -34.36 17.46
CA ILE A 46 18.47 -34.37 18.85
C ILE A 46 18.53 -35.79 19.43
N VAL A 47 18.03 -36.79 18.69
CA VAL A 47 18.02 -38.20 19.12
C VAL A 47 19.43 -38.75 19.25
N THR A 48 20.32 -38.45 18.30
CA THR A 48 21.72 -38.90 18.33
C THR A 48 22.46 -38.31 19.51
N SER A 49 22.30 -37.00 19.76
CA SER A 49 22.87 -36.34 20.94
C SER A 49 22.31 -36.91 22.24
N PHE A 50 21.02 -37.23 22.30
CA PHE A 50 20.43 -37.87 23.48
C PHE A 50 20.99 -39.27 23.72
N ILE A 51 21.15 -40.09 22.68
CA ILE A 51 21.76 -41.43 22.77
C ILE A 51 23.22 -41.30 23.21
N LEU A 52 23.97 -40.35 22.64
CA LEU A 52 25.37 -40.12 22.97
C LEU A 52 25.53 -39.69 24.45
N SER A 53 24.66 -38.80 24.94
CA SER A 53 24.64 -38.41 26.35
C SER A 53 24.37 -39.60 27.27
N ASN A 54 23.41 -40.47 26.93
CA ASN A 54 23.14 -41.67 27.71
C ASN A 54 24.31 -42.67 27.66
N TYR A 55 24.95 -42.85 26.50
CA TYR A 55 26.12 -43.71 26.36
C TYR A 55 27.27 -43.27 27.27
N LEU A 56 27.50 -41.96 27.41
CA LEU A 56 28.53 -41.40 28.30
C LEU A 56 28.19 -41.58 29.79
N VAL A 57 26.93 -41.41 30.19
CA VAL A 57 26.48 -41.61 31.59
C VAL A 57 26.58 -43.09 32.00
N PHE A 58 26.20 -44.01 31.11
CA PHE A 58 26.25 -45.46 31.37
C PHE A 58 27.60 -46.10 31.01
N ALA A 59 28.64 -45.30 30.71
CA ALA A 59 29.96 -45.81 30.38
C ALA A 59 30.55 -46.78 31.43
N PRO A 60 30.42 -46.56 32.76
CA PRO A 60 30.90 -47.52 33.76
C PRO A 60 30.19 -48.87 33.68
N THR A 61 28.88 -48.86 33.44
CA THR A 61 28.04 -50.06 33.31
C THR A 61 28.36 -50.84 32.04
N LEU A 62 28.56 -50.12 30.94
CA LEU A 62 28.96 -50.70 29.65
C LEU A 62 30.35 -51.34 29.71
N LYS A 63 31.27 -50.74 30.49
CA LYS A 63 32.59 -51.33 30.77
C LYS A 63 32.46 -52.64 31.54
N ALA A 64 31.60 -52.68 32.56
CA ALA A 64 31.35 -53.90 33.34
C ALA A 64 30.72 -55.03 32.51
N LEU A 65 29.90 -54.70 31.50
CA LEU A 65 29.26 -55.66 30.59
C LEU A 65 30.13 -56.06 29.39
N GLY A 66 31.34 -55.50 29.25
CA GLY A 66 32.23 -55.76 28.10
C GLY A 66 31.75 -55.16 26.76
N LEU A 67 30.73 -54.30 26.80
CA LEU A 67 30.11 -53.66 25.63
C LEU A 67 30.62 -52.25 25.38
N TYR A 68 31.62 -51.79 26.14
CA TYR A 68 32.16 -50.45 26.02
C TYR A 68 33.13 -50.35 24.85
N PHE A 69 32.77 -49.53 23.87
CA PHE A 69 33.64 -49.16 22.76
C PHE A 69 34.32 -47.82 23.07
N SER A 70 35.64 -47.82 23.23
CA SER A 70 36.41 -46.60 23.47
C SER A 70 36.73 -45.91 22.14
N PHE A 71 36.24 -44.68 21.97
CA PHE A 71 36.52 -43.85 20.80
C PHE A 71 37.92 -43.20 20.82
N GLY A 72 38.87 -43.74 21.60
CA GLY A 72 40.22 -43.21 21.78
C GLY A 72 40.37 -42.32 23.04
N PRO A 73 41.61 -41.90 23.36
CA PRO A 73 41.87 -41.01 24.48
C PRO A 73 41.16 -39.67 24.26
N TRP A 74 40.44 -39.20 25.29
CA TRP A 74 39.75 -37.91 25.27
C TRP A 74 40.77 -36.79 25.05
N MET A 75 40.77 -36.20 23.87
CA MET A 75 41.78 -35.21 23.46
C MET A 75 41.81 -33.97 24.36
N TRP A 76 40.71 -33.64 25.05
CA TRP A 76 40.50 -32.34 25.71
C TRP A 76 40.28 -32.41 27.23
N GLY A 77 40.58 -33.54 27.90
CA GLY A 77 40.58 -33.62 29.37
C GLY A 77 39.23 -33.39 30.07
N LEU A 78 38.11 -33.44 29.34
CA LEU A 78 36.76 -33.35 29.90
C LEU A 78 36.35 -34.67 30.55
N ASP A 79 35.69 -34.60 31.70
CA ASP A 79 35.04 -35.75 32.34
C ASP A 79 33.69 -36.06 31.66
N SER A 80 33.15 -37.27 31.87
CA SER A 80 31.89 -37.71 31.27
C SER A 80 30.73 -36.75 31.57
N SER A 81 30.74 -36.10 32.75
CA SER A 81 29.71 -35.14 33.15
C SER A 81 29.79 -33.83 32.38
N SER A 82 30.98 -33.24 32.23
CA SER A 82 31.16 -32.00 31.44
C SER A 82 30.93 -32.24 29.95
N ALA A 83 31.25 -33.43 29.45
CA ALA A 83 30.95 -33.86 28.08
C ALA A 83 29.45 -33.83 27.77
N VAL A 84 28.64 -34.44 28.65
CA VAL A 84 27.17 -34.47 28.52
C VAL A 84 26.61 -33.05 28.55
N TYR A 85 27.11 -32.20 29.45
CA TYR A 85 26.72 -30.79 29.51
C TYR A 85 27.00 -30.04 28.21
N LEU A 86 28.20 -30.18 27.64
CA LEU A 86 28.57 -29.52 26.38
C LEU A 86 27.75 -30.01 25.18
N ILE A 87 27.44 -31.31 25.11
CA ILE A 87 26.56 -31.86 24.07
C ILE A 87 25.17 -31.21 24.17
N LEU A 88 24.59 -31.15 25.36
CA LEU A 88 23.27 -30.56 25.59
C LEU A 88 23.26 -29.05 25.32
N LEU A 89 24.30 -28.33 25.72
CA LEU A 89 24.47 -26.90 25.43
C LEU A 89 24.54 -26.66 23.91
N THR A 90 25.33 -27.47 23.20
CA THR A 90 25.49 -27.36 21.74
C THR A 90 24.16 -27.61 21.01
N VAL A 91 23.42 -28.65 21.40
CA VAL A 91 22.08 -28.93 20.86
C VAL A 91 21.12 -27.78 21.18
N SER A 92 21.18 -27.21 22.38
CA SER A 92 20.32 -26.08 22.76
C SER A 92 20.60 -24.84 21.92
N ILE A 93 21.88 -24.49 21.71
CA ILE A 93 22.30 -23.39 20.83
C ILE A 93 21.83 -23.65 19.39
N TYR A 94 21.99 -24.88 18.90
CA TYR A 94 21.54 -25.29 17.58
C TYR A 94 20.02 -25.12 17.40
N LEU A 95 19.22 -25.56 18.38
CA LEU A 95 17.77 -25.42 18.37
C LEU A 95 17.34 -23.94 18.39
N LEU A 96 17.99 -23.11 19.22
CA LEU A 96 17.73 -21.67 19.25
C LEU A 96 18.04 -21.01 17.90
N ALA A 97 19.13 -21.40 17.24
CA ALA A 97 19.47 -20.93 15.91
C ALA A 97 18.42 -21.35 14.86
N ARG A 98 17.90 -22.58 14.94
CA ARG A 98 16.86 -23.07 14.02
C ARG A 98 15.51 -22.40 14.23
N LEU A 99 15.16 -22.08 15.47
CA LEU A 99 13.91 -21.40 15.81
C LEU A 99 13.85 -19.95 15.31
N LYS A 100 15.01 -19.27 15.20
CA LYS A 100 15.07 -17.89 14.70
C LYS A 100 14.85 -17.78 13.20
N ASN A 101 15.32 -18.76 12.42
CA ASN A 101 15.30 -18.71 10.96
C ASN A 101 14.62 -19.95 10.35
N PRO A 102 13.31 -20.15 10.59
CA PRO A 102 12.59 -21.21 9.92
C PRO A 102 12.64 -20.98 8.41
N LYS A 103 12.67 -22.06 7.64
CA LYS A 103 12.73 -22.02 6.19
C LYS A 103 11.58 -22.87 5.64
N LEU A 104 10.64 -22.22 4.95
CA LEU A 104 9.55 -22.91 4.27
C LEU A 104 10.12 -23.86 3.22
N SER A 105 9.62 -25.09 3.22
CA SER A 105 9.92 -26.14 2.25
C SER A 105 8.60 -26.74 1.76
N SER A 106 8.59 -27.29 0.55
CA SER A 106 7.37 -27.83 -0.08
C SER A 106 6.68 -28.90 0.76
N SER A 107 7.42 -29.67 1.57
CA SER A 107 6.84 -30.70 2.45
C SER A 107 6.18 -30.15 3.72
N ARG A 108 6.31 -28.85 4.01
CA ARG A 108 5.82 -28.22 5.25
C ARG A 108 4.75 -27.16 5.01
N THR A 109 4.29 -27.00 3.78
CA THR A 109 3.26 -26.01 3.43
C THR A 109 1.94 -26.29 4.15
N LYS A 110 1.58 -27.57 4.36
CA LYS A 110 0.42 -27.95 5.18
C LYS A 110 0.55 -27.47 6.64
N ILE A 111 1.70 -27.74 7.27
CA ILE A 111 1.96 -27.29 8.65
C ILE A 111 1.96 -25.76 8.73
N PHE A 112 2.47 -25.08 7.68
CA PHE A 112 2.43 -23.64 7.58
C PHE A 112 1.00 -23.10 7.50
N LEU A 113 0.15 -23.70 6.65
CA LEU A 113 -1.26 -23.36 6.54
C LEU A 113 -1.99 -23.55 7.89
N GLU A 114 -1.84 -24.72 8.52
CA GLU A 114 -2.41 -24.98 9.85
C GLU A 114 -1.93 -23.96 10.89
N LEU A 115 -0.67 -23.50 10.81
CA LEU A 115 -0.14 -22.49 11.71
C LEU A 115 -0.72 -21.10 11.43
N VAL A 116 -0.89 -20.73 10.15
CA VAL A 116 -1.55 -19.48 9.73
C VAL A 116 -2.98 -19.45 10.26
N GLU A 117 -3.76 -20.52 10.03
CA GLU A 117 -5.14 -20.64 10.50
C GLU A 117 -5.23 -20.56 12.02
N ASN A 118 -4.40 -21.30 12.76
CA ASN A 118 -4.43 -21.28 14.21
C ASN A 118 -4.02 -19.92 14.78
N LEU A 119 -2.99 -19.26 14.22
CA LEU A 119 -2.59 -17.92 14.65
C LEU A 119 -3.65 -16.87 14.32
N HIS A 120 -4.31 -17.03 13.17
CA HIS A 120 -5.43 -16.18 12.78
C HIS A 120 -6.62 -16.35 13.73
N LEU A 121 -7.08 -17.58 13.96
CA LEU A 121 -8.19 -17.90 14.88
C LEU A 121 -7.92 -17.46 16.33
N THR A 122 -6.66 -17.59 16.78
CA THR A 122 -6.26 -17.17 18.14
C THR A 122 -5.91 -15.68 18.24
N LYS A 123 -6.10 -14.90 17.16
CA LYS A 123 -5.82 -13.46 17.07
C LYS A 123 -4.39 -13.07 17.44
N LYS A 124 -3.43 -13.98 17.22
CA LYS A 124 -2.00 -13.74 17.46
C LYS A 124 -1.35 -13.14 16.23
N TYR A 125 -1.79 -11.93 15.87
CA TYR A 125 -1.43 -11.31 14.59
C TYR A 125 0.05 -10.89 14.51
N ASP A 126 0.66 -10.46 15.62
CA ASP A 126 2.11 -10.18 15.66
C ASP A 126 2.95 -11.43 15.35
N ASP A 127 2.60 -12.57 15.96
CA ASP A 127 3.27 -13.85 15.70
C ASP A 127 3.09 -14.26 14.24
N LEU A 128 1.91 -14.01 13.66
CA LEU A 128 1.62 -14.28 12.25
C LEU A 128 2.45 -13.38 11.31
N ALA A 129 2.58 -12.09 11.60
CA ALA A 129 3.40 -11.15 10.83
C ALA A 129 4.88 -11.58 10.84
N GLN A 130 5.42 -11.91 12.02
CA GLN A 130 6.80 -12.39 12.18
C GLN A 130 7.04 -13.73 11.47
N LEU A 131 6.03 -14.61 11.43
CA LEU A 131 6.10 -15.87 10.71
C LEU A 131 6.07 -15.64 9.19
N LEU A 132 5.20 -14.75 8.70
CA LEU A 132 4.93 -14.54 7.29
C LEU A 132 6.07 -13.79 6.57
N ALA A 133 6.52 -12.67 7.14
CA ALA A 133 7.49 -11.77 6.52
C ALA A 133 8.74 -12.48 5.94
N PRO A 134 9.45 -13.36 6.66
CA PRO A 134 10.63 -14.05 6.12
C PRO A 134 10.29 -15.14 5.10
N GLN A 135 9.05 -15.63 5.05
CA GLN A 135 8.65 -16.74 4.17
C GLN A 135 8.02 -16.28 2.86
N LEU A 136 7.63 -15.01 2.75
CA LEU A 136 6.85 -14.51 1.63
C LEU A 136 7.49 -14.79 0.26
N GLY A 137 8.79 -14.49 0.12
CA GLY A 137 9.54 -14.79 -1.11
C GLY A 137 9.56 -16.28 -1.47
N ARG A 138 9.59 -17.17 -0.47
CA ARG A 138 9.53 -18.62 -0.69
C ARG A 138 8.13 -19.08 -1.05
N LEU A 139 7.09 -18.55 -0.39
CA LEU A 139 5.69 -18.83 -0.72
C LEU A 139 5.43 -18.56 -2.21
N ILE A 140 5.81 -17.38 -2.69
CA ILE A 140 5.70 -17.02 -4.11
C ILE A 140 6.45 -18.02 -4.99
N SER A 141 7.70 -18.34 -4.66
CA SER A 141 8.50 -19.29 -5.45
C SER A 141 7.91 -20.71 -5.52
N ILE A 142 7.09 -21.10 -4.55
CA ILE A 142 6.39 -22.39 -4.54
C ILE A 142 5.13 -22.30 -5.40
N ILE A 143 4.42 -21.16 -5.35
CA ILE A 143 3.20 -20.88 -6.12
C ILE A 143 3.48 -20.73 -7.63
N ASP A 144 4.59 -20.09 -7.97
CA ASP A 144 4.96 -19.75 -9.35
C ASP A 144 5.73 -20.84 -10.09
N LYS A 145 6.12 -21.94 -9.43
CA LYS A 145 6.82 -23.04 -10.11
C LYS A 145 5.89 -23.71 -11.12
N PRO A 146 6.11 -23.56 -12.44
CA PRO A 146 5.35 -24.35 -13.40
C PRO A 146 5.76 -25.80 -13.24
N ALA A 147 4.80 -26.71 -13.23
CA ALA A 147 5.03 -28.14 -13.34
C ALA A 147 5.81 -28.42 -14.65
N LYS A 148 7.15 -28.45 -14.60
CA LYS A 148 8.00 -28.80 -15.74
C LYS A 148 7.66 -30.23 -16.16
N ARG A 149 6.95 -30.39 -17.28
CA ARG A 149 6.76 -31.67 -17.98
C ARG A 149 8.08 -32.05 -18.67
N SER A 150 8.97 -32.76 -17.98
CA SER A 150 10.16 -33.36 -18.59
C SER A 150 9.99 -34.87 -18.60
N PHE A 151 10.01 -35.50 -19.77
CA PHE A 151 9.55 -36.87 -20.04
C PHE A 151 10.36 -38.02 -19.36
N LEU A 152 11.17 -37.78 -18.33
CA LEU A 152 12.18 -38.74 -17.87
C LEU A 152 12.30 -38.94 -16.35
N ASN A 153 11.21 -39.08 -15.59
CA ASN A 153 11.19 -40.01 -14.43
C ASN A 153 9.77 -40.27 -13.89
N LYS A 154 8.98 -41.08 -14.60
CA LYS A 154 7.51 -41.29 -14.39
C LYS A 154 7.03 -41.66 -12.99
N ILE A 155 7.84 -42.20 -12.08
CA ILE A 155 7.40 -42.61 -10.72
C ILE A 155 7.80 -41.56 -9.67
N ALA A 156 9.04 -41.08 -9.70
CA ALA A 156 9.51 -40.01 -8.82
C ALA A 156 8.89 -38.66 -9.20
N GLU A 157 8.61 -38.42 -10.49
CA GLU A 157 7.84 -37.25 -10.95
C GLU A 157 6.39 -37.32 -10.53
N LYS A 158 5.71 -38.48 -10.58
CA LYS A 158 4.30 -38.55 -10.18
C LYS A 158 4.11 -38.21 -8.70
N LEU A 159 5.03 -38.65 -7.84
CA LEU A 159 5.08 -38.29 -6.41
C LEU A 159 5.60 -36.86 -6.16
N ARG A 160 6.55 -36.34 -6.97
CA ARG A 160 7.02 -34.94 -6.86
C ARG A 160 6.00 -33.92 -7.37
N LEU A 161 5.29 -34.22 -8.46
CA LEU A 161 4.26 -33.38 -9.07
C LEU A 161 3.05 -33.30 -8.13
N THR A 162 2.57 -34.43 -7.60
CA THR A 162 1.49 -34.42 -6.59
C THR A 162 1.90 -33.67 -5.32
N ASN A 163 3.13 -33.84 -4.81
CA ASN A 163 3.62 -33.06 -3.68
C ASN A 163 3.86 -31.58 -4.00
N SER A 164 4.22 -31.21 -5.23
CA SER A 164 4.40 -29.80 -5.62
C SER A 164 3.07 -29.11 -5.81
N ASP A 165 2.09 -29.80 -6.40
CA ASP A 165 0.76 -29.26 -6.67
C ASP A 165 0.01 -29.05 -5.35
N THR A 166 0.05 -30.02 -4.44
CA THR A 166 -0.48 -29.86 -3.07
C THR A 166 0.29 -28.82 -2.26
N ALA A 167 1.60 -28.67 -2.47
CA ALA A 167 2.38 -27.63 -1.79
C ALA A 167 2.01 -26.22 -2.28
N ALA A 168 1.80 -26.06 -3.60
CA ALA A 168 1.32 -24.83 -4.19
C ALA A 168 -0.11 -24.50 -3.73
N GLU A 169 -0.99 -25.49 -3.65
CA GLU A 169 -2.36 -25.34 -3.15
C GLU A 169 -2.40 -24.82 -1.70
N HIS A 170 -1.74 -25.51 -0.76
CA HIS A 170 -1.67 -25.05 0.64
C HIS A 170 -1.02 -23.65 0.77
N SER A 171 -0.04 -23.33 -0.09
CA SER A 171 0.61 -22.01 -0.07
C SER A 171 -0.32 -20.90 -0.59
N ARG A 172 -1.10 -21.19 -1.64
CA ARG A 172 -2.13 -20.28 -2.16
C ARG A 172 -3.23 -20.07 -1.12
N GLU A 173 -3.72 -21.14 -0.52
CA GLU A 173 -4.75 -21.08 0.53
C GLU A 173 -4.28 -20.27 1.74
N ALA A 174 -3.04 -20.49 2.19
CA ALA A 174 -2.47 -19.70 3.29
C ALA A 174 -2.41 -18.20 2.94
N LEU A 175 -2.00 -17.86 1.71
CA LEU A 175 -2.00 -16.47 1.26
C LEU A 175 -3.42 -15.90 1.18
N ILE A 176 -4.38 -16.62 0.61
CA ILE A 176 -5.79 -16.22 0.52
C ILE A 176 -6.34 -15.93 1.91
N ASN A 177 -6.15 -16.83 2.87
CA ASN A 177 -6.60 -16.64 4.26
C ASN A 177 -6.02 -15.37 4.89
N ILE A 178 -4.80 -14.98 4.52
CA ILE A 178 -4.15 -13.76 5.00
C ILE A 178 -4.72 -12.52 4.31
N VAL A 179 -4.78 -12.52 2.99
CA VAL A 179 -5.14 -11.32 2.20
C VAL A 179 -6.64 -11.06 2.16
N SER A 180 -7.46 -12.08 2.40
CA SER A 180 -8.92 -11.98 2.40
C SER A 180 -9.50 -11.63 3.77
N SER A 181 -8.73 -11.64 4.86
CA SER A 181 -9.23 -11.25 6.19
C SER A 181 -9.18 -9.73 6.39
N PRO A 182 -10.34 -9.05 6.56
CA PRO A 182 -10.37 -7.61 6.83
C PRO A 182 -9.74 -7.23 8.17
N GLU A 183 -9.98 -8.03 9.23
CA GLU A 183 -9.44 -7.76 10.56
C GLU A 183 -7.92 -7.85 10.58
N LEU A 184 -7.37 -8.87 9.89
CA LEU A 184 -5.93 -9.05 9.80
C LEU A 184 -5.30 -7.94 8.96
N THR A 185 -5.92 -7.59 7.83
CA THR A 185 -5.47 -6.51 6.97
C THR A 185 -5.43 -5.18 7.73
N ASN A 186 -6.47 -4.86 8.50
CA ASN A 186 -6.51 -3.66 9.32
C ASN A 186 -5.38 -3.64 10.36
N TYR A 187 -5.16 -4.77 11.04
CA TYR A 187 -4.08 -4.87 12.01
C TYR A 187 -2.69 -4.71 11.36
N PHE A 188 -2.43 -5.41 10.25
CA PHE A 188 -1.16 -5.30 9.53
C PHE A 188 -0.94 -3.91 8.95
N ALA A 189 -1.98 -3.24 8.45
CA ALA A 189 -1.86 -1.89 7.92
C ALA A 189 -1.30 -0.90 8.95
N LEU A 190 -1.69 -1.06 10.22
CA LEU A 190 -1.31 -0.15 11.30
C LEU A 190 -0.01 -0.58 11.99
N ALA A 191 0.17 -1.88 12.26
CA ALA A 191 1.30 -2.38 13.03
C ALA A 191 2.51 -2.79 12.15
N HIS A 192 2.24 -3.33 10.96
CA HIS A 192 3.26 -3.92 10.07
C HIS A 192 3.14 -3.42 8.61
N PRO A 193 3.07 -2.10 8.35
CA PRO A 193 2.76 -1.59 7.01
C PRO A 193 3.76 -2.05 5.94
N SER A 194 5.03 -2.24 6.30
CA SER A 194 6.05 -2.75 5.35
C SER A 194 5.75 -4.16 4.85
N LEU A 195 5.12 -5.02 5.68
CA LEU A 195 4.66 -6.34 5.26
C LEU A 195 3.52 -6.23 4.25
N CYS A 196 2.57 -5.31 4.47
CA CYS A 196 1.48 -5.06 3.52
C CYS A 196 2.00 -4.62 2.15
N LEU A 197 3.02 -3.75 2.11
CA LEU A 197 3.62 -3.32 0.83
C LEU A 197 4.19 -4.51 0.04
N GLU A 198 4.80 -5.48 0.72
CA GLU A 198 5.26 -6.70 0.05
C GLU A 198 4.10 -7.62 -0.39
N LEU A 199 3.01 -7.68 0.37
CA LEU A 199 1.80 -8.43 -0.01
C LEU A 199 1.11 -7.84 -1.25
N ILE A 200 1.06 -6.51 -1.39
CA ILE A 200 0.46 -5.82 -2.55
C ILE A 200 1.20 -6.14 -3.85
N LYS A 201 2.53 -6.36 -3.80
CA LYS A 201 3.28 -6.80 -4.99
C LYS A 201 2.81 -8.15 -5.54
N ILE A 202 2.18 -8.97 -4.69
CA ILE A 202 1.81 -10.37 -4.96
C ILE A 202 0.32 -10.49 -5.25
N GLU A 203 -0.50 -9.59 -4.71
CA GLU A 203 -1.95 -9.53 -4.88
C GLU A 203 -2.49 -9.80 -6.30
N PRO A 204 -1.88 -9.28 -7.40
CA PRO A 204 -2.35 -9.60 -8.75
C PRO A 204 -2.38 -11.11 -9.07
N THR A 205 -1.57 -11.90 -8.35
CA THR A 205 -1.49 -13.35 -8.45
C THR A 205 -2.63 -14.07 -7.71
N VAL A 206 -3.21 -13.41 -6.70
CA VAL A 206 -4.19 -13.98 -5.76
C VAL A 206 -5.60 -13.40 -5.95
N ARG A 207 -5.74 -12.29 -6.71
CA ARG A 207 -7.02 -11.61 -7.00
C ARG A 207 -7.81 -11.28 -5.73
N SER A 208 -7.14 -10.64 -4.77
CA SER A 208 -7.75 -10.16 -3.52
C SER A 208 -8.16 -8.68 -3.61
N ASP A 209 -8.99 -8.24 -2.66
CA ASP A 209 -9.29 -6.81 -2.38
C ASP A 209 -8.35 -6.27 -1.28
N PHE A 210 -7.12 -6.75 -1.21
CA PHE A 210 -6.19 -6.47 -0.12
C PHE A 210 -5.69 -5.02 -0.19
N SER A 211 -5.30 -4.53 -1.37
CA SER A 211 -4.93 -3.13 -1.56
C SER A 211 -6.06 -2.18 -1.14
N TYR A 212 -7.29 -2.47 -1.57
CA TYR A 212 -8.49 -1.72 -1.17
C TYR A 212 -8.65 -1.67 0.35
N ASN A 213 -8.61 -2.83 1.02
CA ASN A 213 -8.75 -2.92 2.47
C ASN A 213 -7.58 -2.29 3.23
N PHE A 214 -6.36 -2.37 2.69
CA PHE A 214 -5.17 -1.71 3.24
C PHE A 214 -5.32 -0.19 3.20
N ILE A 215 -5.72 0.37 2.05
CA ILE A 215 -5.97 1.81 1.91
C ILE A 215 -7.12 2.25 2.82
N ARG A 216 -8.19 1.47 2.90
CA ARG A 216 -9.31 1.71 3.82
C ARG A 216 -8.84 1.80 5.27
N ALA A 217 -8.02 0.85 5.71
CA ALA A 217 -7.48 0.83 7.08
C ALA A 217 -6.59 2.04 7.37
N LEU A 218 -5.73 2.43 6.42
CA LEU A 218 -4.89 3.61 6.55
C LEU A 218 -5.70 4.90 6.64
N LEU A 219 -6.71 5.08 5.78
CA LEU A 219 -7.57 6.28 5.76
C LEU A 219 -8.47 6.36 6.99
N SER A 220 -8.98 5.23 7.47
CA SER A 220 -9.87 5.15 8.65
C SER A 220 -9.15 5.47 9.97
N SER A 221 -7.82 5.47 9.99
CA SER A 221 -7.01 5.69 11.20
C SER A 221 -6.15 6.95 11.07
N PRO A 222 -6.54 8.09 11.70
CA PRO A 222 -5.78 9.34 11.65
C PRO A 222 -4.34 9.26 12.20
N ASN A 223 -4.03 8.19 12.95
CA ASN A 223 -2.70 7.92 13.49
C ASN A 223 -1.88 6.96 12.61
N SER A 224 -2.42 6.54 11.46
CA SER A 224 -1.70 5.67 10.54
C SER A 224 -0.46 6.35 9.99
N ARG A 225 0.51 5.54 9.56
CA ARG A 225 1.76 6.04 9.00
C ARG A 225 1.52 6.94 7.78
N LEU A 226 0.45 6.69 7.02
CA LEU A 226 0.06 7.49 5.85
C LEU A 226 -0.14 8.96 6.21
N TYR A 227 -0.90 9.27 7.28
CA TYR A 227 -1.14 10.65 7.69
C TYR A 227 0.14 11.36 8.12
N VAL A 228 1.06 10.63 8.78
CA VAL A 228 2.37 11.16 9.17
C VAL A 228 3.22 11.48 7.94
N GLU A 229 3.24 10.59 6.95
CA GLU A 229 3.97 10.81 5.70
C GLU A 229 3.39 11.99 4.92
N LEU A 230 2.07 12.05 4.73
CA LEU A 230 1.40 13.15 4.02
C LEU A 230 1.59 14.50 4.71
N LYS A 231 1.46 14.57 6.05
CA LYS A 231 1.65 15.81 6.80
C LYS A 231 3.07 16.37 6.66
N ASN A 232 4.07 15.50 6.62
CA ASN A 232 5.46 15.89 6.54
C ASN A 232 5.96 16.04 5.09
N ASN A 233 5.15 15.69 4.09
CA ASN A 233 5.50 15.80 2.68
C ASN A 233 5.25 17.20 2.12
N ILE A 234 6.01 18.18 2.64
CA ILE A 234 5.87 19.60 2.27
C ILE A 234 6.97 20.09 1.34
N ASN A 235 8.03 19.30 1.14
CA ASN A 235 9.17 19.70 0.33
C ASN A 235 8.80 19.65 -1.16
N ILE A 236 9.08 20.73 -1.86
CA ILE A 236 8.74 20.93 -3.26
C ILE A 236 10.00 20.78 -4.13
N ARG A 237 9.85 20.19 -5.31
CA ARG A 237 10.80 20.30 -6.43
C ARG A 237 10.44 21.53 -7.29
N LEU A 238 10.52 21.42 -8.61
CA LEU A 238 10.10 22.46 -9.54
C LEU A 238 8.57 22.46 -9.68
N GLY A 239 7.96 23.64 -9.80
CA GLY A 239 6.55 23.79 -10.16
C GLY A 239 5.55 23.15 -9.20
N HIS A 240 5.69 23.31 -7.88
CA HIS A 240 4.78 22.70 -6.87
C HIS A 240 4.75 21.16 -6.81
N ARG A 241 5.48 20.44 -7.66
CA ARG A 241 5.66 18.98 -7.54
C ARG A 241 6.28 18.61 -6.19
N LEU A 242 5.59 17.78 -5.42
CA LEU A 242 6.08 17.32 -4.12
C LEU A 242 7.19 16.28 -4.27
N LEU A 243 8.24 16.39 -3.45
CA LEU A 243 9.27 15.36 -3.35
C LEU A 243 8.68 14.08 -2.73
N ILE A 244 9.13 12.91 -3.15
CA ILE A 244 8.70 11.61 -2.57
C ILE A 244 9.93 10.88 -2.02
N PRO A 245 10.41 11.23 -0.82
CA PRO A 245 11.61 10.62 -0.25
C PRO A 245 11.38 9.13 0.09
N GLU A 246 12.42 8.31 -0.02
CA GLU A 246 12.35 6.87 0.30
C GLU A 246 11.94 6.59 1.77
N SER A 247 12.14 7.56 2.66
CA SER A 247 11.70 7.50 4.05
C SER A 247 10.17 7.53 4.22
N ASN A 248 9.45 8.09 3.24
CA ASN A 248 7.99 8.01 3.14
C ASN A 248 7.62 6.69 2.45
N ARG A 249 7.74 5.58 3.18
CA ARG A 249 7.68 4.23 2.61
C ARG A 249 6.37 3.96 1.86
N ILE A 250 5.24 4.45 2.36
CA ILE A 250 3.93 4.21 1.73
C ILE A 250 3.80 5.07 0.46
N LEU A 251 4.05 6.38 0.57
CA LEU A 251 3.94 7.29 -0.57
C LEU A 251 4.96 6.93 -1.67
N HIS A 252 6.19 6.64 -1.28
CA HIS A 252 7.24 6.23 -2.20
C HIS A 252 6.89 4.92 -2.90
N PHE A 253 6.41 3.93 -2.16
CA PHE A 253 6.04 2.64 -2.75
C PHE A 253 4.99 2.75 -3.86
N PHE A 254 3.93 3.52 -3.64
CA PHE A 254 2.85 3.63 -4.62
C PHE A 254 3.13 4.65 -5.71
N PHE A 255 3.77 5.79 -5.38
CA PHE A 255 3.73 6.97 -6.24
C PHE A 255 5.06 7.34 -6.87
N SER A 256 6.21 6.78 -6.44
CA SER A 256 7.49 7.10 -7.08
C SER A 256 7.62 6.54 -8.50
N ASN A 257 6.74 5.62 -8.91
CA ASN A 257 6.70 5.02 -10.23
C ASN A 257 5.26 4.97 -10.75
N ALA A 258 4.94 5.81 -11.74
CA ALA A 258 3.58 5.90 -12.29
C ALA A 258 3.13 4.60 -12.97
N ALA A 259 4.04 3.87 -13.62
CA ALA A 259 3.70 2.58 -14.23
C ALA A 259 3.38 1.52 -13.18
N PHE A 260 3.96 1.61 -11.98
CA PHE A 260 3.57 0.75 -10.86
C PHE A 260 2.16 1.10 -10.36
N ALA A 261 1.86 2.39 -10.18
CA ALA A 261 0.53 2.86 -9.79
C ALA A 261 -0.57 2.43 -10.79
N GLU A 262 -0.27 2.51 -12.10
CA GLU A 262 -1.13 2.01 -13.18
C GLU A 262 -1.37 0.50 -13.04
N LYS A 263 -0.28 -0.27 -12.93
CA LYS A 263 -0.32 -1.73 -12.84
C LYS A 263 -1.10 -2.22 -11.63
N THR A 264 -0.97 -1.58 -10.47
CA THR A 264 -1.70 -1.94 -9.25
C THR A 264 -3.09 -1.31 -9.19
N GLN A 265 -3.44 -0.42 -10.11
CA GLN A 265 -4.70 0.35 -10.11
C GLN A 265 -4.98 1.04 -8.78
N ILE A 266 -3.95 1.50 -8.07
CA ILE A 266 -4.09 2.03 -6.70
C ILE A 266 -4.98 3.29 -6.65
N TYR A 267 -5.07 4.03 -7.76
CA TYR A 267 -5.99 5.16 -7.91
C TYR A 267 -7.45 4.75 -7.70
N ARG A 268 -7.84 3.53 -8.09
CA ARG A 268 -9.20 3.00 -7.91
C ARG A 268 -9.45 2.75 -6.44
N ASP A 269 -8.52 2.09 -5.77
CA ASP A 269 -8.64 1.78 -4.34
C ASP A 269 -8.74 3.06 -3.50
N ILE A 270 -7.93 4.07 -3.82
CA ILE A 270 -8.00 5.38 -3.16
C ILE A 270 -9.34 6.05 -3.48
N GLY A 271 -9.73 6.09 -4.75
CA GLY A 271 -10.93 6.76 -5.22
C GLY A 271 -12.22 6.17 -4.64
N ASP A 272 -12.36 4.86 -4.71
CA ASP A 272 -13.54 4.13 -4.23
C ASP A 272 -13.68 4.26 -2.70
N ASN A 273 -12.56 4.24 -1.96
CA ASN A 273 -12.60 4.51 -0.52
C ASN A 273 -13.09 5.93 -0.21
N ILE A 274 -12.62 6.95 -0.95
CA ILE A 274 -13.09 8.34 -0.75
C ILE A 274 -14.58 8.46 -1.09
N LEU A 275 -15.04 7.83 -2.17
CA LEU A 275 -16.46 7.83 -2.56
C LEU A 275 -17.32 7.15 -1.51
N CYS A 276 -16.92 5.97 -1.02
CA CYS A 276 -17.60 5.26 0.06
C CYS A 276 -17.70 6.14 1.32
N ILE A 277 -16.63 6.84 1.71
CA ILE A 277 -16.66 7.78 2.85
C ILE A 277 -17.62 8.95 2.60
N LEU A 278 -17.63 9.51 1.39
CA LEU A 278 -18.54 10.59 1.00
C LEU A 278 -20.00 10.12 0.89
N GLU A 279 -20.27 8.82 0.82
CA GLU A 279 -21.62 8.26 0.73
C GLU A 279 -22.15 7.77 2.08
N GLU A 280 -21.29 7.18 2.91
CA GLU A 280 -21.70 6.39 4.08
C GLU A 280 -21.34 7.06 5.42
N ASP A 281 -20.30 7.88 5.52
CA ASP A 281 -19.86 8.46 6.80
C ASP A 281 -20.62 9.75 7.15
N GLU A 282 -21.85 9.59 7.63
CA GLU A 282 -22.70 10.72 8.05
C GLU A 282 -22.05 11.62 9.10
N ASN A 283 -21.25 11.06 10.00
CA ASN A 283 -20.65 11.82 11.10
C ASN A 283 -19.55 12.74 10.56
N LEU A 284 -18.70 12.23 9.67
CA LEU A 284 -17.72 13.04 8.98
C LEU A 284 -18.40 14.10 8.11
N ILE A 285 -19.42 13.73 7.33
CA ILE A 285 -20.19 14.66 6.48
C ILE A 285 -20.75 15.83 7.32
N LYS A 286 -21.42 15.52 8.44
CA LYS A 286 -21.92 16.55 9.38
C LYS A 286 -20.78 17.41 9.93
N SER A 287 -19.63 16.82 10.22
CA SER A 287 -18.46 17.57 10.71
C SER A 287 -17.86 18.49 9.64
N LEU A 288 -17.90 18.13 8.36
CA LEU A 288 -17.30 18.89 7.26
C LEU A 288 -18.19 20.05 6.76
N ASN A 289 -19.45 20.11 7.20
CA ASN A 289 -20.33 21.26 7.02
C ASN A 289 -20.28 22.28 8.17
N LYS A 290 -19.58 21.97 9.27
CA LYS A 290 -19.37 22.94 10.36
C LYS A 290 -18.49 24.11 9.90
N PRO A 291 -18.51 25.26 10.60
CA PRO A 291 -17.59 26.35 10.32
C PRO A 291 -16.13 25.88 10.27
N LEU A 292 -15.34 26.42 9.34
CA LEU A 292 -13.97 25.98 9.03
C LEU A 292 -13.09 25.80 10.28
N GLY A 293 -13.10 26.77 11.20
CA GLY A 293 -12.24 26.76 12.39
C GLY A 293 -10.77 26.51 12.03
N PHE A 294 -10.12 25.59 12.75
CA PHE A 294 -8.71 25.21 12.53
C PHE A 294 -8.52 24.11 11.47
N TYR A 295 -9.52 23.87 10.62
CA TYR A 295 -9.44 22.79 9.65
C TYR A 295 -8.31 22.99 8.63
N SER A 296 -8.17 24.20 8.08
CA SER A 296 -7.15 24.55 7.09
C SER A 296 -5.72 24.38 7.59
N ASP A 297 -5.50 24.39 8.91
CA ASP A 297 -4.15 24.39 9.49
C ASP A 297 -3.82 23.06 10.17
N ILE A 298 -4.79 22.45 10.85
CA ILE A 298 -4.54 21.29 11.72
C ILE A 298 -5.40 20.09 11.30
N SER A 299 -6.73 20.26 11.26
CA SER A 299 -7.63 19.11 11.16
C SER A 299 -7.64 18.45 9.78
N LYS A 300 -7.23 19.16 8.71
CA LYS A 300 -7.08 18.56 7.38
C LYS A 300 -6.13 17.35 7.36
N TYR A 301 -5.09 17.37 8.20
CA TYR A 301 -4.13 16.27 8.35
C TYR A 301 -4.67 15.07 9.14
N ARG A 302 -5.96 15.06 9.47
CA ARG A 302 -6.69 13.93 10.04
C ARG A 302 -7.94 13.59 9.23
N CYS A 303 -8.16 14.28 8.11
CA CYS A 303 -9.33 14.09 7.27
C CYS A 303 -9.00 13.07 6.16
N PRO A 304 -9.78 11.98 6.03
CA PRO A 304 -9.51 10.96 5.02
C PRO A 304 -9.73 11.49 3.60
N ILE A 305 -10.73 12.34 3.38
CA ILE A 305 -11.00 12.94 2.06
C ILE A 305 -9.83 13.82 1.64
N TYR A 306 -9.36 14.71 2.52
CA TYR A 306 -8.19 15.56 2.24
C TYR A 306 -6.92 14.72 1.95
N SER A 307 -6.73 13.64 2.70
CA SER A 307 -5.57 12.76 2.55
C SER A 307 -5.61 12.01 1.23
N GLY A 308 -6.76 11.46 0.86
CA GLY A 308 -6.97 10.82 -0.43
C GLY A 308 -6.79 11.78 -1.61
N VAL A 309 -7.32 13.01 -1.51
CA VAL A 309 -7.08 14.10 -2.48
C VAL A 309 -5.57 14.40 -2.61
N SER A 310 -4.85 14.45 -1.49
CA SER A 310 -3.39 14.67 -1.48
C SER A 310 -2.61 13.50 -2.08
N MET A 311 -3.08 12.27 -1.93
CA MET A 311 -2.49 11.09 -2.59
C MET A 311 -2.62 11.18 -4.10
N PHE A 312 -3.80 11.57 -4.61
CA PHE A 312 -3.99 11.85 -6.04
C PHE A 312 -3.07 12.97 -6.51
N GLN A 313 -2.93 14.06 -5.74
CA GLN A 313 -2.03 15.16 -6.07
C GLN A 313 -0.61 14.63 -6.33
N ILE A 314 -0.04 13.90 -5.38
CA ILE A 314 1.32 13.35 -5.47
C ILE A 314 1.45 12.40 -6.66
N MET A 315 0.51 11.45 -6.80
CA MET A 315 0.52 10.43 -7.83
C MET A 315 0.48 11.03 -9.25
N VAL A 316 -0.43 11.98 -9.49
CA VAL A 316 -0.62 12.57 -10.81
C VAL A 316 0.51 13.53 -11.16
N HIS A 317 1.05 14.29 -10.19
CA HIS A 317 2.28 15.07 -10.43
C HIS A 317 3.43 14.18 -10.90
N GLU A 318 3.66 13.07 -10.21
CA GLU A 318 4.77 12.18 -10.58
C GLU A 318 4.55 11.54 -11.95
N ALA A 319 3.31 11.18 -12.28
CA ALA A 319 2.95 10.67 -13.60
C ALA A 319 3.17 11.68 -14.74
N ILE A 320 2.87 12.96 -14.53
CA ILE A 320 3.12 14.02 -15.52
C ILE A 320 4.61 14.11 -15.83
N HIS A 321 5.45 14.18 -14.80
CA HIS A 321 6.90 14.35 -14.95
C HIS A 321 7.60 13.09 -15.48
N GLN A 322 6.98 11.91 -15.31
CA GLN A 322 7.45 10.66 -15.94
C GLN A 322 6.91 10.47 -17.36
N GLY A 323 6.17 11.43 -17.93
CA GLY A 323 5.59 11.33 -19.28
C GLY A 323 4.60 10.17 -19.43
N HIS A 324 3.89 9.83 -18.35
CA HIS A 324 2.99 8.67 -18.35
C HIS A 324 1.77 8.90 -19.26
N GLN A 325 1.33 7.84 -19.95
CA GLN A 325 0.28 7.91 -20.99
C GLN A 325 -1.07 7.34 -20.53
N ASP A 326 -1.19 6.96 -19.24
CA ASP A 326 -2.48 6.73 -18.58
C ASP A 326 -2.73 7.92 -17.62
N HIS A 327 -3.99 8.34 -17.49
CA HIS A 327 -4.32 9.52 -16.67
C HIS A 327 -4.55 9.15 -15.19
N LEU A 328 -4.27 7.91 -14.79
CA LEU A 328 -4.38 7.35 -13.44
C LEU A 328 -5.73 7.68 -12.78
N TRP A 329 -6.79 7.66 -13.60
CA TRP A 329 -8.14 8.07 -13.22
C TRP A 329 -8.22 9.38 -12.42
N LEU A 330 -7.47 10.42 -12.82
CA LEU A 330 -7.61 11.76 -12.22
C LEU A 330 -9.07 12.29 -12.23
N HIS A 331 -9.90 11.77 -13.14
CA HIS A 331 -11.34 12.03 -13.23
C HIS A 331 -12.15 11.63 -11.98
N TYR A 332 -11.59 10.88 -11.02
CA TYR A 332 -12.21 10.71 -9.70
C TYR A 332 -12.52 12.05 -9.01
N TYR A 333 -11.75 13.11 -9.29
CA TYR A 333 -12.02 14.45 -8.76
C TYR A 333 -13.39 14.99 -9.19
N ASP A 334 -13.88 14.64 -10.38
CA ASP A 334 -15.23 14.99 -10.85
C ASP A 334 -16.31 14.34 -9.97
N HIS A 335 -16.11 13.06 -9.64
CA HIS A 335 -16.99 12.32 -8.74
C HIS A 335 -16.90 12.85 -7.29
N PHE A 336 -15.71 13.22 -6.81
CA PHE A 336 -15.55 13.84 -5.49
C PHE A 336 -16.28 15.18 -5.44
N ALA A 337 -16.11 16.03 -6.45
CA ALA A 337 -16.80 17.32 -6.54
C ALA A 337 -18.32 17.11 -6.52
N ALA A 338 -18.84 16.16 -7.29
CA ALA A 338 -20.27 15.82 -7.31
C ALA A 338 -20.81 15.44 -5.93
N LYS A 339 -20.12 14.54 -5.22
CA LYS A 339 -20.53 14.07 -3.90
C LYS A 339 -20.39 15.15 -2.83
N ILE A 340 -19.31 15.94 -2.88
CA ILE A 340 -19.11 17.09 -2.00
C ILE A 340 -20.27 18.09 -2.21
N LEU A 341 -20.57 18.50 -3.43
CA LEU A 341 -21.68 19.42 -3.73
C LEU A 341 -23.05 18.86 -3.28
N LYS A 342 -23.25 17.55 -3.44
CA LYS A 342 -24.47 16.87 -2.96
C LYS A 342 -24.60 16.99 -1.44
N ASN A 343 -23.52 16.78 -0.69
CA ASN A 343 -23.52 16.75 0.77
C ASN A 343 -23.31 18.12 1.43
N MET A 344 -22.84 19.12 0.69
CA MET A 344 -22.64 20.47 1.20
C MET A 344 -23.96 21.13 1.57
N ASP A 345 -23.96 21.85 2.68
CA ASP A 345 -25.00 22.83 2.98
C ASP A 345 -24.87 24.05 2.06
N ARG A 346 -25.97 24.79 1.89
CA ARG A 346 -25.96 26.02 1.10
C ARG A 346 -25.10 27.07 1.81
N GLN A 347 -24.17 27.65 1.06
CA GLN A 347 -23.30 28.72 1.53
C GLN A 347 -24.09 30.00 1.80
N THR A 348 -23.55 30.79 2.72
CA THR A 348 -24.08 32.13 3.00
C THR A 348 -23.44 33.18 2.09
N ASP A 349 -24.26 34.06 1.52
CA ASP A 349 -23.77 35.12 0.62
C ASP A 349 -22.97 36.21 1.35
N ASN A 350 -23.08 36.28 2.69
CA ASN A 350 -22.45 37.31 3.53
C ASN A 350 -21.20 36.81 4.27
N TYR A 351 -20.67 35.62 3.97
CA TYR A 351 -19.48 35.11 4.63
C TYR A 351 -18.23 35.91 4.23
N ILE A 352 -17.45 36.38 5.23
CA ILE A 352 -16.30 37.30 5.05
C ILE A 352 -14.94 36.56 5.13
N GLY A 353 -14.91 35.24 4.95
CA GLY A 353 -13.67 34.45 4.91
C GLY A 353 -13.41 33.80 3.55
N GLU A 354 -12.21 33.24 3.37
CA GLU A 354 -11.84 32.53 2.14
C GLU A 354 -12.67 31.24 1.96
N TRP A 355 -12.84 30.47 3.04
CA TRP A 355 -13.65 29.24 3.04
C TRP A 355 -14.56 29.14 4.26
N GLU A 356 -15.87 29.00 4.01
CA GLU A 356 -16.90 28.88 5.06
C GLU A 356 -16.81 27.56 5.86
N THR A 357 -16.60 26.44 5.17
CA THR A 357 -16.62 25.09 5.76
C THR A 357 -15.46 24.25 5.24
N PRO A 358 -15.10 23.14 5.92
CA PRO A 358 -14.16 22.16 5.40
C PRO A 358 -14.53 21.61 4.02
N PHE A 359 -15.81 21.37 3.72
CA PHE A 359 -16.21 20.96 2.37
C PHE A 359 -15.94 22.04 1.33
N HIS A 360 -16.23 23.31 1.64
CA HIS A 360 -15.86 24.43 0.76
C HIS A 360 -14.34 24.44 0.51
N TYR A 361 -13.53 24.30 1.56
CA TYR A 361 -12.07 24.21 1.45
C TYR A 361 -11.63 23.06 0.52
N ILE A 362 -12.15 21.84 0.73
CA ILE A 362 -11.79 20.67 -0.08
C ILE A 362 -12.22 20.87 -1.53
N LEU A 363 -13.43 21.38 -1.79
CA LEU A 363 -13.91 21.64 -3.15
C LEU A 363 -12.98 22.60 -3.89
N CYS A 364 -12.65 23.75 -3.31
CA CYS A 364 -11.71 24.70 -3.90
C CYS A 364 -10.32 24.07 -4.10
N ARG A 365 -9.89 23.19 -3.19
CA ARG A 365 -8.62 22.46 -3.32
C ARG A 365 -8.62 21.49 -4.52
N LEU A 366 -9.74 20.84 -4.86
CA LEU A 366 -9.83 20.00 -6.06
C LEU A 366 -9.53 20.81 -7.32
N PHE A 367 -10.10 22.02 -7.44
CA PHE A 367 -9.83 22.93 -8.56
C PHE A 367 -8.37 23.39 -8.57
N TYR A 368 -7.84 23.82 -7.43
CA TYR A 368 -6.46 24.26 -7.31
C TYR A 368 -5.46 23.19 -7.78
N ILE A 369 -5.62 21.95 -7.30
CA ILE A 369 -4.75 20.84 -7.70
C ILE A 369 -4.93 20.52 -9.19
N SER A 370 -6.16 20.56 -9.71
CA SER A 370 -6.42 20.26 -11.12
C SER A 370 -5.85 21.33 -12.07
N THR A 371 -5.89 22.61 -11.68
CA THR A 371 -5.20 23.70 -12.41
C THR A 371 -3.69 23.53 -12.33
N ASP A 372 -3.16 23.13 -11.17
CA ASP A 372 -1.73 22.92 -10.98
C ASP A 372 -1.20 21.73 -11.79
N TRP A 373 -1.97 20.65 -11.93
CA TRP A 373 -1.67 19.53 -12.83
C TRP A 373 -1.56 19.95 -14.29
N MET A 374 -2.44 20.85 -14.74
CA MET A 374 -2.35 21.40 -16.09
C MET A 374 -1.10 22.30 -16.25
N GLU A 375 -0.81 23.14 -15.25
CA GLU A 375 0.36 24.04 -15.24
C GLU A 375 1.70 23.31 -15.12
N GLN A 376 1.71 22.06 -14.65
CA GLN A 376 2.94 21.24 -14.62
C GLN A 376 3.61 21.13 -15.99
N SER A 377 2.86 21.28 -17.07
CA SER A 377 3.38 21.32 -18.44
C SER A 377 4.52 22.32 -18.64
N ILE A 378 4.51 23.45 -17.91
CA ILE A 378 5.57 24.47 -17.94
C ILE A 378 6.91 23.91 -17.41
N TYR A 379 6.85 22.90 -16.54
CA TYR A 379 7.97 22.44 -15.73
C TYR A 379 8.45 21.02 -16.08
N ILE A 380 7.95 20.42 -17.16
CA ILE A 380 8.34 19.06 -17.55
C ILE A 380 9.78 19.07 -18.10
N ASP A 381 10.68 18.39 -17.41
CA ASP A 381 12.02 18.11 -17.92
C ASP A 381 12.03 16.79 -18.70
N LYS A 382 12.28 16.87 -20.01
CA LYS A 382 12.38 15.70 -20.91
C LYS A 382 13.49 14.73 -20.49
N ALA A 383 14.52 15.19 -19.78
CA ALA A 383 15.60 14.34 -19.30
C ALA A 383 15.18 13.43 -18.14
N GLU A 384 14.14 13.80 -17.38
CA GLU A 384 13.60 12.97 -16.29
C GLU A 384 12.65 11.87 -16.79
N ILE A 385 12.19 11.95 -18.04
CA ILE A 385 11.22 10.99 -18.61
C ILE A 385 11.92 9.65 -18.91
N PRO A 386 11.43 8.52 -18.37
CA PRO A 386 11.98 7.21 -18.69
C PRO A 386 11.92 6.90 -20.19
N GLN A 387 13.02 6.38 -20.76
CA GLN A 387 13.11 6.05 -22.19
C GLN A 387 11.98 5.12 -22.68
N GLN A 388 11.52 4.21 -21.82
CA GLN A 388 10.41 3.31 -22.13
C GLN A 388 9.10 4.07 -22.42
N ASN A 389 8.88 5.22 -21.77
CA ASN A 389 7.69 6.05 -22.00
C ASN A 389 7.84 6.88 -23.29
N LEU A 390 9.04 7.42 -23.55
CA LEU A 390 9.34 8.17 -24.79
C LEU A 390 9.15 7.32 -26.05
N ASN A 391 9.39 6.01 -25.95
CA ASN A 391 9.27 5.07 -27.06
C ASN A 391 7.86 4.53 -27.29
N LYS A 392 6.85 4.97 -26.52
CA LYS A 392 5.46 4.53 -26.73
C LYS A 392 4.90 5.14 -28.02
N ASP A 393 4.11 4.36 -28.75
CA ASP A 393 3.37 4.86 -29.91
C ASP A 393 2.44 6.01 -29.49
N HIS A 394 2.38 7.07 -30.31
CA HIS A 394 1.59 8.28 -30.05
C HIS A 394 1.89 8.98 -28.71
N PHE A 395 3.13 8.92 -28.23
CA PHE A 395 3.56 9.63 -27.03
C PHE A 395 3.20 11.13 -27.09
N ASP A 396 2.40 11.57 -26.12
CA ASP A 396 2.06 12.97 -25.89
C ASP A 396 2.56 13.40 -24.51
N ILE A 397 3.57 14.27 -24.50
CA ILE A 397 4.16 14.82 -23.28
C ILE A 397 3.15 15.62 -22.45
N HIS A 398 2.10 16.15 -23.08
CA HIS A 398 1.04 16.93 -22.45
C HIS A 398 -0.25 16.12 -22.25
N TYR A 399 -0.21 14.78 -22.36
CA TYR A 399 -1.38 13.92 -22.25
C TYR A 399 -2.16 14.16 -20.94
N ILE A 400 -1.50 14.01 -19.79
CA ILE A 400 -2.14 14.20 -18.47
C ILE A 400 -2.58 15.65 -18.25
N PRO A 401 -1.76 16.69 -18.55
CA PRO A 401 -2.22 18.09 -18.51
C PRO A 401 -3.49 18.36 -19.33
N LYS A 402 -3.63 17.79 -20.54
CA LYS A 402 -4.85 17.91 -21.36
C LYS A 402 -6.04 17.20 -20.71
N GLN A 403 -5.82 16.04 -20.08
CA GLN A 403 -6.86 15.35 -19.31
C GLN A 403 -7.29 16.16 -18.08
N ALA A 404 -6.36 16.87 -17.42
CA ALA A 404 -6.69 17.79 -16.34
C ALA A 404 -7.56 18.97 -16.83
N SER A 405 -7.30 19.50 -18.04
CA SER A 405 -8.17 20.51 -18.66
C SER A 405 -9.60 20.00 -18.88
N LYS A 406 -9.75 18.73 -19.29
CA LYS A 406 -11.06 18.08 -19.41
C LYS A 406 -11.75 17.95 -18.05
N LEU A 407 -11.05 17.43 -17.05
CA LEU A 407 -11.56 17.31 -15.67
C LEU A 407 -12.03 18.67 -15.13
N LEU A 408 -11.26 19.74 -15.33
CA LEU A 408 -11.63 21.09 -14.92
C LEU A 408 -12.96 21.53 -15.55
N SER A 409 -13.17 21.23 -16.83
CA SER A 409 -14.45 21.51 -17.50
C SER A 409 -15.60 20.73 -16.87
N ASP A 410 -15.42 19.42 -16.65
CA ASP A 410 -16.46 18.56 -16.08
C ASP A 410 -16.86 19.06 -14.67
N MET A 411 -15.89 19.38 -13.81
CA MET A 411 -16.15 19.98 -12.50
C MET A 411 -16.78 21.38 -12.57
N LEU A 412 -16.36 22.24 -13.51
CA LEU A 412 -16.97 23.56 -13.70
C LEU A 412 -18.44 23.45 -14.10
N GLN A 413 -18.78 22.49 -14.96
CA GLN A 413 -20.17 22.23 -15.37
C GLN A 413 -21.06 21.84 -14.19
N GLN A 414 -20.49 21.27 -13.13
CA GLN A 414 -21.22 21.00 -11.89
C GLN A 414 -21.30 22.22 -10.95
N VAL A 415 -20.24 23.02 -10.87
CA VAL A 415 -20.08 24.14 -9.91
C VAL A 415 -20.78 25.41 -10.35
N ILE A 416 -20.60 25.80 -11.61
CA ILE A 416 -21.12 27.07 -12.15
C ILE A 416 -22.65 27.21 -12.02
N PRO A 417 -23.46 26.21 -12.40
CA PRO A 417 -24.91 26.28 -12.26
C PRO A 417 -25.40 25.99 -10.83
N ASN A 418 -24.52 25.61 -9.90
CA ASN A 418 -24.93 25.17 -8.56
C ASN A 418 -25.39 26.34 -7.68
N ASN A 419 -26.59 26.24 -7.14
CA ASN A 419 -27.21 27.27 -6.29
C ASN A 419 -26.85 27.16 -4.80
N LYS A 420 -26.17 26.07 -4.38
CA LYS A 420 -25.63 25.95 -3.02
C LYS A 420 -24.37 26.80 -2.83
N LEU A 421 -23.68 27.12 -3.91
CA LEU A 421 -22.46 27.93 -3.87
C LEU A 421 -22.78 29.41 -4.00
N SER A 422 -22.11 30.22 -3.19
CA SER A 422 -22.19 31.68 -3.31
C SER A 422 -21.60 32.15 -4.65
N LEU A 423 -21.97 33.36 -5.06
CA LEU A 423 -21.36 33.97 -6.25
C LEU A 423 -19.84 34.15 -6.07
N SER A 424 -19.39 34.53 -4.87
CA SER A 424 -17.97 34.69 -4.53
C SER A 424 -17.19 33.40 -4.77
N THR A 425 -17.69 32.27 -4.27
CA THR A 425 -17.04 30.95 -4.47
C THR A 425 -16.92 30.60 -5.95
N ARG A 426 -18.00 30.78 -6.72
CA ARG A 426 -17.99 30.49 -8.17
C ARG A 426 -17.05 31.40 -8.94
N ARG A 427 -16.94 32.68 -8.56
CA ARG A 427 -15.95 33.63 -9.11
C ARG A 427 -14.53 33.21 -8.78
N ASN A 428 -14.25 32.81 -7.53
CA ASN A 428 -12.91 32.38 -7.12
C ASN A 428 -12.47 31.13 -7.89
N ILE A 429 -13.35 30.15 -8.03
CA ILE A 429 -13.08 28.93 -8.81
C ILE A 429 -12.82 29.29 -10.28
N LEU A 430 -13.70 30.03 -10.94
CA LEU A 430 -13.50 30.42 -12.34
C LEU A 430 -12.24 31.29 -12.53
N GLY A 431 -12.02 32.24 -11.62
CA GLY A 431 -10.86 33.12 -11.60
C GLY A 431 -9.55 32.34 -11.51
N SER A 432 -9.50 31.25 -10.75
CA SER A 432 -8.33 30.37 -10.70
C SER A 432 -8.03 29.71 -12.05
N VAL A 433 -9.07 29.24 -12.76
CA VAL A 433 -8.95 28.62 -14.09
C VAL A 433 -8.52 29.65 -15.13
N VAL A 434 -9.10 30.86 -15.11
CA VAL A 434 -8.71 31.95 -16.01
C VAL A 434 -7.28 32.41 -15.73
N SER A 435 -6.87 32.49 -14.46
CA SER A 435 -5.49 32.81 -14.09
C SER A 435 -4.50 31.77 -14.61
N SER A 436 -4.88 30.50 -14.55
CA SER A 436 -4.11 29.38 -15.09
C SER A 436 -3.96 29.48 -16.61
N TYR A 437 -5.05 29.77 -17.32
CA TYR A 437 -5.02 30.07 -18.76
C TYR A 437 -4.06 31.22 -19.10
N ILE A 438 -4.09 32.32 -18.34
CA ILE A 438 -3.19 33.46 -18.55
C ILE A 438 -1.73 33.06 -18.36
N ARG A 439 -1.42 32.22 -17.36
CA ARG A 439 -0.06 31.70 -17.15
C ARG A 439 0.40 30.85 -18.33
N LEU A 440 -0.44 29.93 -18.80
CA LEU A 440 -0.14 29.10 -19.97
C LEU A 440 0.02 29.93 -21.25
N ASN A 441 -0.78 30.98 -21.43
CA ASN A 441 -0.72 31.85 -22.62
C ASN A 441 0.61 32.62 -22.76
N ARG A 442 1.46 32.64 -21.73
CA ARG A 442 2.80 33.24 -21.78
C ARG A 442 3.85 32.32 -22.43
N HIS A 443 3.50 31.07 -22.70
CA HIS A 443 4.38 30.03 -23.21
C HIS A 443 3.86 29.54 -24.57
N GLU A 444 4.49 29.98 -25.66
CA GLU A 444 4.09 29.62 -27.04
C GLU A 444 4.11 28.10 -27.27
N GLU A 445 5.00 27.40 -26.58
CA GLU A 445 5.16 25.95 -26.64
C GLU A 445 3.99 25.15 -26.04
N LEU A 446 3.08 25.80 -25.29
CA LEU A 446 1.92 25.18 -24.63
C LEU A 446 0.59 25.49 -25.31
N GLU A 447 0.62 25.90 -26.59
CA GLU A 447 -0.57 26.22 -27.38
C GLU A 447 -1.60 25.09 -27.40
N ASP A 448 -1.14 23.84 -27.46
CA ASP A 448 -2.00 22.66 -27.48
C ASP A 448 -2.81 22.49 -26.18
N ILE A 449 -2.20 22.74 -25.02
CA ILE A 449 -2.89 22.73 -23.71
C ILE A 449 -3.83 23.92 -23.60
N LYS A 450 -3.40 25.10 -24.03
CA LYS A 450 -4.22 26.32 -24.02
C LYS A 450 -5.51 26.10 -24.81
N LEU A 451 -5.40 25.60 -26.03
CA LEU A 451 -6.54 25.30 -26.90
C LEU A 451 -7.40 24.17 -26.33
N SER A 452 -6.78 23.15 -25.73
CA SER A 452 -7.49 22.07 -25.02
C SER A 452 -8.36 22.64 -23.89
N LEU A 453 -7.80 23.48 -23.02
CA LEU A 453 -8.53 24.13 -21.93
C LEU A 453 -9.67 25.00 -22.44
N LEU A 454 -9.42 25.88 -23.42
CA LEU A 454 -10.46 26.73 -23.99
C LEU A 454 -11.60 25.90 -24.57
N ASN A 455 -11.29 24.88 -25.37
CA ASN A 455 -12.31 24.04 -25.99
C ASN A 455 -13.12 23.26 -24.93
N PHE A 456 -12.46 22.62 -23.97
CA PHE A 456 -13.17 21.86 -22.96
C PHE A 456 -14.01 22.75 -22.05
N VAL A 457 -13.46 23.84 -21.51
CA VAL A 457 -14.22 24.70 -20.57
C VAL A 457 -15.41 25.37 -21.26
N THR A 458 -15.29 25.77 -22.52
CA THR A 458 -16.38 26.49 -23.21
C THR A 458 -17.40 25.57 -23.86
N LYS A 459 -16.97 24.47 -24.48
CA LYS A 459 -17.85 23.57 -25.25
C LYS A 459 -18.15 22.25 -24.55
N GLY A 460 -17.33 21.85 -23.58
CA GLY A 460 -17.38 20.51 -22.99
C GLY A 460 -16.76 19.46 -23.90
N HIS A 461 -16.54 18.26 -23.37
CA HIS A 461 -16.08 17.13 -24.18
C HIS A 461 -17.11 16.80 -25.27
N LEU A 462 -16.68 16.71 -26.53
CA LEU A 462 -17.57 16.48 -27.67
C LEU A 462 -18.74 17.49 -27.78
N ASN A 463 -18.52 18.76 -27.37
CA ASN A 463 -19.54 19.82 -27.42
C ASN A 463 -20.77 19.55 -26.52
N SER A 464 -20.57 18.83 -25.41
CA SER A 464 -21.63 18.43 -24.47
C SER A 464 -22.12 19.53 -23.50
N ALA A 465 -21.37 20.63 -23.36
CA ALA A 465 -21.69 21.64 -22.35
C ALA A 465 -23.04 22.31 -22.62
N SER A 466 -23.91 22.33 -21.59
CA SER A 466 -25.28 22.83 -21.76
C SER A 466 -25.35 24.33 -22.08
N PRO A 467 -26.36 24.79 -22.84
CA PRO A 467 -26.53 26.22 -23.12
C PRO A 467 -26.71 27.07 -21.85
N ASN A 468 -27.33 26.51 -20.81
CA ASN A 468 -27.48 27.17 -19.51
C ASN A 468 -26.12 27.38 -18.83
N TYR A 469 -25.29 26.34 -18.79
CA TYR A 469 -23.93 26.44 -18.28
C TYR A 469 -23.12 27.52 -19.00
N ARG A 470 -23.15 27.54 -20.34
CA ARG A 470 -22.38 28.52 -21.14
C ARG A 470 -22.78 29.97 -20.85
N LYS A 471 -24.08 30.23 -20.67
CA LYS A 471 -24.58 31.55 -20.28
C LYS A 471 -24.12 31.95 -18.88
N MET A 472 -24.31 31.06 -17.90
CA MET A 472 -23.88 31.32 -16.52
C MET A 472 -22.36 31.47 -16.41
N LEU A 473 -21.59 30.73 -17.22
CA LEU A 473 -20.14 30.85 -17.30
C LEU A 473 -19.75 32.27 -17.78
N LEU A 474 -20.42 32.79 -18.81
CA LEU A 474 -20.19 34.16 -19.28
C LEU A 474 -20.56 35.20 -18.22
N ASP A 475 -21.72 35.05 -17.58
CA ASP A 475 -22.18 35.98 -16.54
C ASP A 475 -21.19 36.05 -15.37
N ILE A 476 -20.68 34.88 -14.93
CA ILE A 476 -19.70 34.82 -13.85
C ILE A 476 -18.36 35.41 -14.31
N TYR A 477 -17.90 35.10 -15.52
CA TYR A 477 -16.67 35.67 -16.10
C TYR A 477 -16.72 37.21 -16.14
N ASP A 478 -17.80 37.79 -16.65
CA ASP A 478 -17.96 39.24 -16.75
C ASP A 478 -18.02 39.89 -15.36
N SER A 479 -18.50 39.14 -14.37
CA SER A 479 -18.57 39.54 -12.97
C SER A 479 -17.29 39.36 -12.16
N LEU A 480 -16.20 38.82 -12.74
CA LEU A 480 -14.92 38.69 -12.04
C LEU A 480 -14.40 40.07 -11.58
N ASP A 481 -13.99 40.14 -10.31
CA ASP A 481 -13.62 41.39 -9.66
C ASP A 481 -12.23 41.88 -10.08
N ASP A 482 -11.32 40.97 -10.45
CA ASP A 482 -9.98 41.33 -10.93
C ASP A 482 -10.02 41.76 -12.41
N TYR A 483 -9.80 43.05 -12.63
CA TYR A 483 -9.73 43.64 -13.97
C TYR A 483 -8.65 42.97 -14.84
N ARG A 484 -7.52 42.52 -14.25
CA ARG A 484 -6.42 41.88 -14.98
C ARG A 484 -6.86 40.55 -15.61
N LEU A 485 -7.71 39.79 -14.93
CA LEU A 485 -8.23 38.55 -15.49
C LEU A 485 -9.07 38.78 -16.75
N LYS A 486 -9.76 39.93 -16.83
CA LYS A 486 -10.57 40.30 -17.99
C LYS A 486 -9.74 40.95 -19.10
N SER A 487 -8.74 41.77 -18.75
CA SER A 487 -7.86 42.40 -19.76
C SER A 487 -6.91 41.41 -20.41
N ASP A 488 -6.42 40.43 -19.64
CA ASP A 488 -5.32 39.55 -20.07
C ASP A 488 -5.83 38.23 -20.67
N ALA A 489 -7.14 37.97 -20.65
CA ALA A 489 -7.76 36.78 -21.25
C ALA A 489 -8.92 37.09 -22.23
N PRO A 490 -8.76 38.02 -23.19
CA PRO A 490 -9.84 38.38 -24.13
C PRO A 490 -10.27 37.21 -25.02
N GLU A 491 -9.33 36.35 -25.40
CA GLU A 491 -9.59 35.11 -26.16
C GLU A 491 -10.47 34.13 -25.38
N PHE A 492 -10.30 34.03 -24.06
CA PHE A 492 -11.12 33.17 -23.21
C PHE A 492 -12.58 33.62 -23.25
N ARG A 493 -12.82 34.93 -23.10
CA ARG A 493 -14.16 35.51 -23.22
C ARG A 493 -14.76 35.28 -24.60
N ALA A 494 -13.97 35.51 -25.66
CA ALA A 494 -14.41 35.30 -27.04
C ALA A 494 -14.80 33.84 -27.31
N ALA A 495 -14.05 32.89 -26.76
CA ALA A 495 -14.35 31.46 -26.85
C ALA A 495 -15.69 31.11 -26.17
N ILE A 496 -15.98 31.68 -24.98
CA ILE A 496 -17.28 31.48 -24.32
C ILE A 496 -18.42 32.02 -25.19
N VAL A 497 -18.29 33.24 -25.71
CA VAL A 497 -19.31 33.88 -26.57
C VAL A 497 -19.55 33.05 -27.84
N SER A 498 -18.48 32.58 -28.47
CA SER A 498 -18.57 31.69 -29.64
C SER A 498 -19.29 30.38 -29.32
N ALA A 499 -18.98 29.76 -28.17
CA ALA A 499 -19.62 28.52 -27.75
C ALA A 499 -21.12 28.70 -27.47
N ILE A 500 -21.59 29.86 -26.99
CA ILE A 500 -23.02 30.14 -26.78
C ILE A 500 -23.80 30.14 -28.11
N GLN A 501 -23.18 30.57 -29.21
CA GLN A 501 -23.81 30.63 -30.53
C GLN A 501 -23.90 29.25 -31.22
N GLN A 502 -23.11 28.28 -30.76
CA GLN A 502 -23.08 26.93 -31.31
C GLN A 502 -24.14 26.04 -30.64
N ARG A 503 -24.88 25.25 -31.43
CA ARG A 503 -25.76 24.23 -30.86
C ARG A 503 -24.91 23.14 -30.20
N PRO A 504 -25.24 22.69 -28.97
CA PRO A 504 -24.59 21.52 -28.38
C PRO A 504 -24.88 20.27 -29.23
N ASN A 505 -23.97 19.28 -29.16
CA ASN A 505 -24.11 18.01 -29.89
C ASN A 505 -25.16 17.10 -29.26
#